data_AF-A0A956EFL2-F1
#
_entry.id   AF-A0A956EFL2-F1
#
_cell.length_a   1.000
_cell.length_b   1.000
_cell.length_c   1.000
_cell.angle_alpha   90.00
_cell.angle_beta   90.00
_cell.angle_gamma   90.00
#
_symmetry.space_group_name_H-M   'P 1'
#
loop_
_entity.id
_entity.type
_entity.pdbx_description
1 polymer ?
#
loop_
_entity_poly.entity_id
_entity_poly.type
_entity_poly.pdbx_seq_one_letter_code
_entity_poly.pdbx_strand_id
1 'polypeptide(L)'
;MTPYTATIKSEGKVMAAEVELLSIEVRRALDRIPEARLVVLDGSVATGDFPISNSAFFAIGKRIEILLRYGDDADARIFAGLV
;
A
#
# COMPACT_ATOMS: atom_id res chain seq x y z
N MET A 1 16.57 -11.73 3.58
CA MET A 1 16.31 -10.30 3.35
C MET A 1 15.76 -10.14 1.95
N THR A 2 14.52 -9.71 1.80
CA THR A 2 14.03 -9.27 0.49
C THR A 2 14.78 -7.98 0.13
N PRO A 3 15.38 -7.87 -1.06
CA PRO A 3 16.14 -6.68 -1.43
C PRO A 3 15.23 -5.48 -1.72
N TYR A 4 13.91 -5.66 -1.65
CA TYR A 4 12.91 -4.62 -1.86
C TYR A 4 12.21 -4.28 -0.55
N THR A 5 12.05 -2.99 -0.28
CA THR A 5 11.19 -2.46 0.79
C THR A 5 10.03 -1.68 0.15
N ALA A 6 8.80 -1.97 0.54
CA ALA A 6 7.62 -1.23 0.10
C ALA A 6 7.14 -0.28 1.20
N THR A 7 6.90 0.97 0.83
CA THR A 7 6.37 2.01 1.72
C THR A 7 5.06 2.53 1.14
N ILE A 8 3.96 2.30 1.87
CA ILE A 8 2.63 2.80 1.50
C ILE A 8 2.32 4.01 2.35
N LYS A 9 1.89 5.12 1.72
CA LYS A 9 1.46 6.33 2.41
C LYS A 9 0.00 6.65 2.06
N SER A 10 -0.80 7.01 3.06
CA SER A 10 -2.15 7.56 2.91
C SER A 10 -2.18 8.97 3.46
N GLU A 11 -2.47 9.97 2.62
CA GLU A 11 -2.41 11.40 2.99
C GLU A 11 -1.07 11.77 3.68
N GLY A 12 0.04 11.19 3.21
CA GLY A 12 1.37 11.38 3.79
C GLY A 12 1.68 10.54 5.04
N LYS A 13 0.69 9.89 5.66
CA LYS A 13 0.89 8.98 6.80
C LYS A 13 1.34 7.61 6.30
N VAL A 14 2.45 7.09 6.85
CA VAL A 14 2.96 5.76 6.53
C VAL A 14 2.06 4.67 7.12
N MET A 15 1.86 3.58 6.39
CA MET A 15 1.14 2.39 6.85
C MET A 15 1.80 1.80 8.10
N ALA A 16 0.98 1.33 9.02
CA ALA A 16 1.44 0.70 10.26
C ALA A 16 2.25 -0.58 9.94
N ALA A 17 3.35 -0.81 10.66
CA ALA A 17 4.26 -1.93 10.40
C ALA A 17 3.67 -3.30 10.79
N GLU A 18 2.63 -3.27 11.64
CA GLU A 18 1.84 -4.41 12.06
C GLU A 18 1.00 -4.99 10.91
N VAL A 19 0.80 -4.21 9.84
CA VAL A 19 0.10 -4.67 8.65
C VAL A 19 1.08 -5.40 7.75
N GLU A 20 0.77 -6.66 7.48
CA GLU A 20 1.53 -7.44 6.50
C GLU A 20 1.03 -7.19 5.09
N LEU A 21 1.94 -6.70 4.23
CA LEU A 21 1.70 -6.54 2.80
C LEU A 21 2.03 -7.85 2.08
N LEU A 22 1.03 -8.45 1.45
CA LEU A 22 1.18 -9.72 0.72
C LEU A 22 1.56 -9.51 -0.75
N SER A 23 0.97 -8.50 -1.40
CA SER A 23 1.32 -8.18 -2.79
C SER A 23 1.02 -6.73 -3.18
N ILE A 24 1.80 -6.24 -4.13
CA ILE A 24 1.56 -4.99 -4.86
C ILE A 24 1.60 -5.30 -6.34
N GLU A 25 0.58 -4.85 -7.06
CA GLU A 25 0.55 -4.86 -8.52
C GLU A 25 0.24 -3.44 -9.00
N VAL A 26 1.11 -2.87 -9.83
CA VAL A 26 0.87 -1.56 -10.48
C VAL A 26 0.76 -1.79 -11.97
N ARG A 27 -0.39 -1.43 -12.55
CA ARG A 27 -0.67 -1.59 -13.98
C ARG A 27 -0.66 -0.24 -14.66
N ARG A 28 0.13 -0.14 -15.73
CA ARG A 28 0.21 1.02 -16.63
C ARG A 28 0.09 0.49 -18.05
N ALA A 29 -0.91 0.96 -18.78
CA ALA A 29 -1.17 0.55 -20.15
C ALA A 29 -1.54 1.78 -21.00
N LEU A 30 -1.29 1.69 -22.31
CA LEU A 30 -1.67 2.74 -23.26
C LEU A 30 -3.20 2.89 -23.29
N ASP A 31 -3.68 4.13 -23.40
CA ASP A 31 -5.12 4.49 -23.39
C ASP A 31 -5.91 3.92 -22.20
N ARG A 32 -5.26 3.73 -21.04
CA ARG A 32 -5.89 3.28 -19.80
C ARG A 32 -5.44 4.13 -18.64
N ILE A 33 -6.35 4.33 -17.68
CA ILE A 33 -6.03 4.96 -16.41
C ILE A 33 -5.13 3.99 -15.63
N PRO A 34 -3.94 4.41 -15.16
CA PRO A 34 -3.10 3.57 -14.32
C PRO A 34 -3.81 3.18 -13.04
N GLU A 35 -3.64 1.93 -12.61
CA GLU A 35 -4.25 1.40 -11.39
C GLU A 35 -3.20 0.68 -10.54
N ALA A 36 -3.47 0.60 -9.24
CA ALA A 36 -2.68 -0.20 -8.30
C ALA A 36 -3.60 -1.10 -7.48
N ARG A 37 -3.19 -2.35 -7.31
CA ARG A 37 -3.85 -3.34 -6.47
C ARG A 37 -2.91 -3.72 -5.34
N LEU A 38 -3.39 -3.61 -4.11
CA LEU A 38 -2.69 -4.06 -2.92
C LEU A 38 -3.46 -5.21 -2.29
N VAL A 39 -2.73 -6.21 -1.81
CA VAL A 39 -3.28 -7.27 -0.97
C VAL A 39 -2.56 -7.21 0.36
N VAL A 40 -3.32 -7.02 1.44
CA VAL A 40 -2.83 -6.91 2.81
C VAL A 40 -3.51 -7.95 3.70
N LEU A 41 -2.79 -8.43 4.70
CA LEU A 41 -3.38 -9.22 5.77
C LEU A 41 -3.93 -8.26 6.83
N ASP A 42 -5.24 -8.31 7.05
CA ASP A 42 -5.92 -7.43 8.01
C ASP A 42 -6.49 -8.28 9.14
N GLY A 43 -5.76 -8.33 10.26
CA GLY A 43 -6.22 -8.95 11.50
C GLY A 43 -6.64 -10.41 11.40
N SER A 44 -7.64 -10.79 12.21
CA SER A 44 -8.11 -12.18 12.29
C SER A 44 -9.62 -12.26 12.55
N VAL A 45 -10.27 -13.17 11.82
CA VAL A 45 -11.69 -13.51 12.04
C VAL A 45 -11.93 -14.05 13.46
N ALA A 46 -10.95 -14.75 14.04
CA ALA A 46 -11.09 -15.35 15.36
C ALA A 46 -11.17 -14.31 16.49
N THR A 47 -10.46 -13.18 16.34
CA THR A 47 -10.50 -12.06 17.31
C THR A 47 -11.57 -11.03 16.95
N GLY A 48 -12.05 -11.02 15.71
CA GLY A 48 -12.99 -10.02 15.21
C GLY A 48 -12.37 -8.62 15.09
N ASP A 49 -11.04 -8.53 15.10
CA ASP A 49 -10.31 -7.27 15.01
C ASP A 49 -9.63 -7.15 13.65
N PHE A 50 -9.86 -6.01 13.00
CA PHE A 50 -9.44 -5.68 11.63
C PHE A 50 -8.86 -4.27 11.60
N PRO A 51 -7.62 -4.08 12.07
CA PRO A 51 -7.04 -2.76 12.30
C PRO A 51 -7.05 -1.85 11.07
N ILE A 52 -6.86 -2.39 9.86
CA ILE A 52 -6.91 -1.59 8.64
C ILE A 52 -8.34 -1.19 8.31
N SER A 53 -9.25 -2.17 8.25
CA SER A 53 -10.62 -1.92 7.83
C SER A 53 -11.36 -1.01 8.80
N ASN A 54 -11.00 -1.07 10.09
CA ASN A 54 -11.52 -0.18 11.13
C ASN A 54 -10.88 1.22 11.11
N SER A 55 -9.82 1.42 10.32
CA SER A 55 -9.12 2.70 10.21
C SER A 55 -9.57 3.50 8.98
N ALA A 56 -9.28 4.81 8.99
CA ALA A 56 -9.48 5.68 7.83
C ALA A 56 -8.35 5.60 6.79
N PHE A 57 -7.40 4.66 6.93
CA PHE A 57 -6.19 4.61 6.10
C PHE A 57 -6.50 4.33 4.63
N PHE A 58 -7.39 3.37 4.35
CA PHE A 58 -7.91 3.05 3.01
C PHE A 58 -9.38 3.47 2.85
N ALA A 59 -9.78 4.59 3.46
CA ALA A 59 -11.10 5.16 3.19
C ALA A 59 -11.19 5.65 1.74
N ILE A 60 -12.36 5.50 1.12
CA ILE A 60 -12.61 5.90 -0.28
C ILE A 60 -12.26 7.37 -0.47
N GLY A 61 -11.54 7.68 -1.56
CA GLY A 61 -11.13 9.04 -1.92
C GLY A 61 -9.86 9.54 -1.21
N LYS A 62 -9.24 8.73 -0.33
CA LYS A 62 -7.92 9.05 0.23
C LYS A 62 -6.84 8.95 -0.82
N ARG A 63 -5.90 9.91 -0.83
CA ARG A 63 -4.72 9.83 -1.69
C ARG A 63 -3.72 8.82 -1.12
N ILE A 64 -3.38 7.83 -1.94
CA ILE A 64 -2.36 6.81 -1.64
C ILE A 64 -1.13 7.04 -2.52
N GLU A 65 0.04 6.86 -1.93
CA GLU A 65 1.32 6.76 -2.63
C GLU A 65 1.99 5.42 -2.32
N ILE A 66 2.53 4.78 -3.35
CA ILE A 66 3.30 3.54 -3.23
C ILE A 66 4.73 3.83 -3.63
N LEU A 67 5.67 3.60 -2.71
CA LEU A 67 7.09 3.75 -2.91
C LEU A 67 7.79 2.39 -2.78
N LEU A 68 8.81 2.18 -3.59
CA LEU A 68 9.69 1.03 -3.52
C LEU A 68 11.13 1.49 -3.37
N ARG A 69 11.87 0.82 -2.50
CA ARG A 69 13.33 0.95 -2.37
C ARG A 69 14.00 -0.39 -2.65
N TYR A 70 15.13 -0.35 -3.33
CA TYR A 70 16.01 -1.49 -3.52
C TYR A 70 17.30 -1.33 -2.69
N GLY A 71 17.58 -2.26 -1.78
CA GLY A 71 18.75 -2.17 -0.90
C GLY A 71 18.83 -0.82 -0.16
N ASP A 72 19.93 -0.11 -0.38
CA ASP A 72 20.23 1.20 0.21
C ASP A 72 19.84 2.39 -0.70
N ASP A 73 19.17 2.13 -1.83
CA ASP A 73 18.71 3.19 -2.73
C ASP A 73 17.68 4.10 -2.04
N ALA A 74 17.42 5.27 -2.66
CA ALA A 74 16.34 6.12 -2.23
C ALA A 74 14.97 5.52 -2.58
N ASP A 75 13.94 5.87 -1.80
CA ASP A 75 12.56 5.53 -2.13
C ASP A 75 12.15 6.10 -3.50
N ALA A 76 11.74 5.22 -4.42
CA ALA A 76 11.18 5.60 -5.70
C ALA A 76 9.66 5.47 -5.68
N ARG A 77 8.94 6.55 -5.97
CA ARG A 77 7.47 6.52 -6.07
C ARG A 77 7.03 5.84 -7.36
N ILE A 78 6.34 4.70 -7.24
CA ILE A 78 5.84 3.91 -8.37
C ILE A 78 4.34 4.09 -8.63
N PHE A 79 3.57 4.66 -7.70
CA PHE A 79 2.17 4.97 -7.92
C PHE A 79 1.72 6.11 -7.01
N ALA A 80 0.77 6.91 -7.50
CA ALA A 80 0.02 7.88 -6.73
C ALA A 80 -1.40 7.94 -7.29
N GLY A 81 -2.41 7.82 -6.43
CA GLY A 81 -3.80 7.75 -6.86
C GLY A 81 -4.76 7.89 -5.69
N LEU A 82 -6.04 7.63 -5.95
CA LEU A 82 -7.09 7.59 -4.94
C LEU A 82 -7.47 6.13 -4.64
N VAL A 83 -7.95 5.88 -3.41
CA VAL A 83 -8.64 4.62 -3.04
C VAL A 83 -10.05 4.60 -3.59
#